data_AF-A0A401SNL9-F1
#
_entry.id   AF-A0A401SNL9-F1
#
_cell.length_a   1.000
_cell.length_b   1.000
_cell.length_c   1.000
_cell.angle_alpha   90.00
_cell.angle_beta   90.00
_cell.angle_gamma   90.00
#
_symmetry.space_group_name_H-M   'P 1'
#
loop_
_entity.id
_entity.type
_entity.pdbx_description
1 polymer ?
#
loop_
_entity_poly.entity_id
_entity_poly.type
_entity_poly.pdbx_seq_one_letter_code
_entity_poly.pdbx_strand_id
1 'polypeptide(L)'
;MLTYSSLRLPVGLDRLVLSLAVFNEGFLFYFHVQHRPPLDLHIHSLLLTAVFGGSIIIMLEVFLRDNIILELFRTSLAILQGTWFWQIGFVLYPPSGGPKWNETDHGNIMFITLCFCWHFAVALTIMAISYTLMYWFVKIKSRRSGAMELGELKSSERNSHINLLNGSDEE
;
A
#
# COMPACT_ATOMS: atom_id res chain seq x y z
N MET A 1 -19.85 3.04 -9.43
CA MET A 1 -21.03 3.61 -10.12
C MET A 1 -21.12 5.09 -9.75
N LEU A 2 -20.44 5.98 -10.49
CA LEU A 2 -20.51 7.45 -10.30
C LEU A 2 -19.78 8.22 -11.42
N THR A 3 -19.79 7.71 -12.65
CA THR A 3 -19.05 8.29 -13.79
C THR A 3 -19.86 9.32 -14.60
N TYR A 4 -21.04 9.73 -14.14
CA TYR A 4 -21.92 10.64 -14.87
C TYR A 4 -22.50 11.76 -13.98
N SER A 5 -21.64 12.41 -13.19
CA SER A 5 -22.02 13.64 -12.47
C SER A 5 -21.18 14.80 -12.96
N SER A 6 -21.84 15.84 -13.46
CA SER A 6 -21.24 17.11 -13.91
C SER A 6 -20.73 17.99 -12.75
N LEU A 7 -20.83 17.51 -11.50
CA LEU A 7 -20.30 18.23 -10.35
C LEU A 7 -18.76 18.24 -10.38
N ARG A 8 -18.19 19.45 -10.46
CA ARG A 8 -16.77 19.68 -10.15
C ARG A 8 -16.57 19.46 -8.65
N LEU A 9 -16.31 18.21 -8.25
CA LEU A 9 -15.97 17.90 -6.87
C LEU A 9 -14.60 18.52 -6.52
N PRO A 10 -14.43 19.04 -5.29
CA PRO A 10 -13.14 19.54 -4.86
C PRO A 10 -12.14 18.39 -4.89
N VAL A 11 -10.98 18.65 -5.49
CA VAL A 11 -9.90 17.66 -5.58
C VAL A 11 -9.52 17.25 -4.15
N GLY A 12 -9.37 15.94 -3.88
CA GLY A 12 -9.06 15.40 -2.54
C GLY A 12 -10.28 15.05 -1.68
N LEU A 13 -11.50 15.32 -2.14
CA LEU A 13 -12.73 14.90 -1.45
C LEU A 13 -12.80 13.37 -1.28
N ASP A 14 -12.31 12.63 -2.27
CA ASP A 14 -12.18 11.17 -2.23
C ASP A 14 -11.35 10.69 -1.04
N ARG A 15 -10.18 11.31 -0.82
CA ARG A 15 -9.31 11.01 0.33
C ARG A 15 -9.94 11.43 1.64
N LEU A 16 -10.59 12.58 1.69
CA LEU A 16 -11.30 13.04 2.90
C LEU A 16 -12.40 12.07 3.30
N VAL A 17 -13.25 11.67 2.35
CA VAL A 17 -14.34 10.72 2.59
C VAL A 17 -13.79 9.35 3.00
N LEU A 18 -12.71 8.89 2.36
CA LEU A 18 -12.06 7.64 2.73
C LEU A 18 -11.47 7.69 4.15
N SER A 19 -10.81 8.79 4.53
CA SER A 19 -10.30 8.99 5.88
C SER A 19 -11.44 8.95 6.91
N LEU A 20 -12.56 9.64 6.63
CA LEU A 20 -13.73 9.62 7.50
C LEU A 20 -14.34 8.22 7.64
N ALA A 21 -14.38 7.45 6.54
CA ALA A 21 -14.89 6.08 6.55
C ALA A 21 -14.03 5.17 7.44
N VAL A 22 -12.71 5.22 7.27
CA VAL A 22 -11.76 4.45 8.09
C VAL A 22 -11.77 4.91 9.56
N PHE A 23 -11.93 6.21 9.80
CA PHE A 23 -12.13 6.73 11.15
C PHE A 23 -13.39 6.14 11.81
N ASN A 24 -14.52 6.14 11.09
CA ASN A 24 -15.77 5.58 11.58
C ASN A 24 -15.67 4.07 11.83
N GLU A 25 -14.94 3.34 10.98
CA GLU A 25 -14.60 1.93 11.23
C GLU A 25 -13.91 1.77 12.60
N GLY A 26 -12.84 2.53 12.84
CA GLY A 26 -12.12 2.51 14.11
C GLY A 26 -12.99 2.90 15.31
N PHE A 27 -13.84 3.92 15.13
CA PHE A 27 -14.78 4.37 16.15
C PHE A 27 -15.78 3.26 16.52
N LEU A 28 -16.35 2.57 15.54
CA LEU A 28 -17.27 1.45 15.77
C LEU A 28 -16.57 0.28 16.47
N PHE A 29 -15.35 -0.08 16.04
CA PHE A 29 -14.58 -1.14 16.70
C PHE A 29 -14.21 -0.80 18.14
N TYR A 30 -13.90 0.47 18.42
CA TYR A 30 -13.59 0.93 19.78
C TYR A 30 -14.76 0.69 20.73
N PHE A 31 -15.98 1.00 20.32
CA PHE A 31 -17.16 0.75 21.16
C PHE A 31 -17.58 -0.73 21.16
N HIS A 32 -17.33 -1.48 20.09
CA HIS A 32 -17.58 -2.93 20.04
C HIS A 32 -16.76 -3.72 21.07
N VAL A 33 -15.52 -3.31 21.35
CA VAL A 33 -14.61 -4.06 22.20
C VAL A 33 -14.74 -3.73 23.70
N GLN A 34 -15.55 -2.73 24.06
CA GLN A 34 -15.71 -2.37 25.47
C GLN A 34 -16.21 -3.58 26.27
N HIS A 35 -15.60 -3.81 27.43
CA HIS A 35 -15.91 -4.91 28.36
C HIS A 35 -15.51 -6.33 27.90
N ARG A 36 -14.60 -6.46 26.92
CA ARG A 36 -13.98 -7.74 26.59
C ARG A 36 -12.85 -8.11 27.56
N PRO A 37 -12.49 -9.41 27.67
CA PRO A 37 -11.36 -9.84 28.49
C PRO A 37 -10.02 -9.22 28.07
N PRO A 38 -8.99 -9.23 28.94
CA PRO A 38 -7.76 -8.46 28.73
C PRO A 38 -7.02 -8.75 27.42
N LEU A 39 -6.89 -10.02 27.04
CA LEU A 39 -6.22 -10.41 25.80
C LEU A 39 -7.02 -10.01 24.55
N ASP A 40 -8.34 -10.22 24.57
CA ASP A 40 -9.24 -9.84 23.49
C ASP A 40 -9.22 -8.31 23.28
N LEU A 41 -9.29 -7.55 24.38
CA LEU A 41 -9.15 -6.10 24.37
C LEU A 41 -7.80 -5.65 23.79
N HIS A 42 -6.71 -6.30 24.17
CA HIS A 42 -5.36 -5.97 23.69
C HIS A 42 -5.18 -6.22 22.19
N ILE A 43 -5.66 -7.36 21.70
CA ILE A 43 -5.56 -7.71 20.27
C ILE A 43 -6.33 -6.72 19.40
N HIS A 44 -7.52 -6.31 19.85
CA HIS A 44 -8.33 -5.30 19.17
C HIS A 44 -7.75 -3.88 19.30
N SER A 45 -7.10 -3.51 20.41
CA SER A 45 -6.47 -2.20 20.54
C SER A 45 -5.29 -2.02 19.56
N LEU A 46 -4.57 -3.11 19.27
CA LEU A 46 -3.57 -3.14 18.21
C LEU A 46 -4.19 -2.95 16.81
N LEU A 47 -5.36 -3.55 16.54
CA LEU A 47 -6.12 -3.28 15.31
C LEU A 47 -6.50 -1.80 15.20
N LEU A 48 -7.05 -1.23 16.27
CA LEU A 48 -7.44 0.19 16.32
C LEU A 48 -6.26 1.10 16.04
N THR A 49 -5.06 0.74 16.51
CA THR A 49 -3.83 1.49 16.22
C THR A 49 -3.57 1.55 14.71
N ALA A 50 -3.71 0.43 13.99
CA ALA A 50 -3.56 0.40 12.53
C ALA A 50 -4.66 1.19 11.81
N VAL A 51 -5.91 1.07 12.26
CA VAL A 51 -7.08 1.76 11.65
C VAL A 51 -6.99 3.28 11.82
N PHE A 52 -6.80 3.76 13.06
CA PHE A 52 -6.66 5.20 13.32
C PHE A 52 -5.39 5.77 12.69
N GLY A 53 -4.27 5.03 12.72
CA GLY A 53 -3.07 5.39 11.98
C GLY A 53 -3.36 5.55 10.49
N GLY A 54 -4.05 4.59 9.87
CA GLY A 54 -4.44 4.64 8.46
C GLY A 54 -5.32 5.84 8.15
N SER A 55 -6.32 6.10 8.99
CA SER A 55 -7.20 7.27 8.88
C SER A 55 -6.42 8.58 8.90
N ILE A 56 -5.45 8.74 9.82
CA ILE A 56 -4.62 9.95 9.92
C ILE A 56 -3.78 10.13 8.65
N ILE A 57 -3.20 9.05 8.13
CA ILE A 57 -2.34 9.11 6.95
C ILE A 57 -3.15 9.49 5.70
N ILE A 58 -4.33 8.90 5.54
CA ILE A 58 -5.26 9.27 4.46
C ILE A 58 -5.70 10.74 4.59
N MET A 59 -5.92 11.24 5.82
CA MET A 59 -6.21 12.65 6.06
C MET A 59 -5.03 13.55 5.66
N LEU A 60 -3.79 13.15 5.99
CA LEU A 60 -2.60 13.90 5.58
C LEU A 60 -2.47 13.96 4.06
N GLU A 61 -2.82 12.90 3.32
CA GLU A 61 -2.82 12.92 1.86
C GLU A 61 -3.82 13.94 1.25
N VAL A 62 -4.83 14.41 2.00
CA VAL A 62 -5.73 15.49 1.54
C VAL A 62 -4.93 16.78 1.30
N PHE A 63 -3.96 17.05 2.18
CA PHE A 63 -3.10 18.24 2.16
C PHE A 63 -1.77 18.01 1.42
N LEU A 64 -1.19 16.82 1.57
CA LEU A 64 0.12 16.43 1.02
C LEU A 64 -0.04 15.42 -0.11
N ARG A 65 -0.60 15.88 -1.24
CA ARG A 65 -0.88 15.00 -2.38
C ARG A 65 0.38 14.50 -3.07
N ASP A 66 0.23 13.36 -3.73
CA ASP A 66 1.24 12.70 -4.55
C ASP A 66 2.56 12.44 -3.80
N ASN A 67 2.47 12.36 -2.47
CA ASN A 67 3.59 12.00 -1.63
C ASN A 67 3.69 10.47 -1.54
N ILE A 68 4.62 9.92 -2.32
CA ILE A 68 4.86 8.48 -2.39
C ILE A 68 5.10 7.83 -1.01
N ILE A 69 5.69 8.56 -0.06
CA ILE A 69 5.95 8.03 1.29
C ILE A 69 4.63 7.82 2.03
N LEU A 70 3.70 8.78 1.94
CA LEU A 70 2.36 8.64 2.53
C LEU A 70 1.58 7.51 1.88
N GLU A 71 1.67 7.36 0.56
CA GLU A 71 0.99 6.27 -0.16
C GLU A 71 1.53 4.88 0.21
N LEU A 72 2.86 4.74 0.32
CA LEU A 72 3.50 3.51 0.78
C LEU A 72 3.10 3.18 2.22
N PHE A 73 3.03 4.19 3.09
CA PHE A 73 2.66 4.00 4.49
C PHE A 73 1.18 3.67 4.65
N ARG A 74 0.28 4.36 3.94
CA ARG A 74 -1.16 4.01 3.86
C ARG A 74 -1.35 2.57 3.43
N THR A 75 -0.65 2.13 2.39
CA THR A 75 -0.76 0.77 1.87
C THR A 75 -0.20 -0.26 2.86
N SER A 76 0.91 0.06 3.53
CA SER A 76 1.48 -0.79 4.59
C SER A 76 0.50 -0.97 5.75
N LEU A 77 -0.16 0.11 6.19
CA LEU A 77 -1.16 0.06 7.25
C LEU A 77 -2.43 -0.69 6.84
N ALA A 78 -2.83 -0.61 5.56
CA ALA A 78 -3.95 -1.40 5.05
C ALA A 78 -3.64 -2.92 5.06
N ILE A 79 -2.42 -3.31 4.67
CA ILE A 79 -1.95 -4.71 4.77
C ILE A 79 -1.90 -5.14 6.23
N LEU A 80 -1.37 -4.30 7.12
CA LEU A 80 -1.33 -4.57 8.56
C LEU A 80 -2.74 -4.77 9.12
N GLN A 81 -3.67 -3.85 8.85
CA GLN A 81 -5.06 -3.93 9.29
C GLN A 81 -5.72 -5.23 8.83
N GLY A 82 -5.63 -5.57 7.54
CA GLY A 82 -6.23 -6.80 7.00
C GLY A 82 -5.60 -8.09 7.55
N THR A 83 -4.26 -8.18 7.58
CA THR A 83 -3.58 -9.38 8.11
C THR A 83 -3.80 -9.53 9.61
N TRP A 84 -3.86 -8.43 10.35
CA TRP A 84 -4.13 -8.46 11.78
C TRP A 84 -5.58 -8.88 12.05
N PHE A 85 -6.55 -8.44 11.25
CA PHE A 85 -7.93 -8.91 11.36
C PHE A 85 -8.04 -10.43 11.29
N TRP A 86 -7.29 -11.05 10.37
CA TRP A 86 -7.17 -12.51 10.31
C TRP A 86 -6.51 -13.11 11.56
N GLN A 87 -5.45 -12.48 12.07
CA GLN A 87 -4.79 -12.90 13.30
C GLN A 87 -5.74 -12.90 14.51
N ILE A 88 -6.61 -11.89 14.64
CA ILE A 88 -7.67 -11.85 15.67
C ILE A 88 -8.54 -13.11 15.57
N GLY A 89 -9.00 -13.43 14.35
CA GLY A 89 -9.81 -14.60 14.07
C GLY A 89 -9.15 -15.89 14.55
N PHE A 90 -7.86 -16.09 14.26
CA PHE A 90 -7.14 -17.29 14.69
C PHE A 90 -6.91 -17.38 16.20
N VAL A 91 -6.71 -16.25 16.88
CA VAL A 91 -6.52 -16.25 18.34
C VAL A 91 -7.83 -16.52 19.08
N LEU A 92 -8.92 -15.88 18.66
CA LEU A 92 -10.23 -16.05 19.31
C LEU A 92 -10.93 -17.35 18.91
N TYR A 93 -10.68 -17.84 17.69
CA TYR A 93 -11.31 -19.03 17.11
C TYR A 93 -10.25 -19.98 16.52
N PRO A 94 -9.55 -20.76 17.35
CA PRO A 94 -8.49 -21.65 16.91
C PRO A 94 -8.99 -22.62 15.83
N PRO A 95 -8.40 -22.63 14.62
CA PRO A 95 -8.78 -23.57 13.57
C PRO A 95 -8.39 -24.97 14.05
N SER A 96 -9.35 -25.89 14.13
CA SER A 96 -9.28 -27.24 14.76
C SER A 96 -9.72 -27.34 16.22
N GLY A 97 -10.25 -26.27 16.83
CA GLY A 97 -10.79 -26.34 18.19
C GLY A 97 -9.73 -26.56 19.26
N GLY A 98 -8.49 -26.11 19.00
CA GLY A 98 -7.40 -26.13 19.97
C GLY A 98 -7.72 -25.37 21.26
N PRO A 99 -6.90 -25.54 22.32
CA PRO A 99 -7.14 -24.89 23.61
C PRO A 99 -7.17 -23.37 23.44
N LYS A 100 -8.11 -22.73 24.15
CA LYS A 100 -8.22 -21.27 24.20
C LYS A 100 -6.96 -20.68 24.84
N TRP A 101 -6.62 -19.47 24.40
CA TRP A 101 -5.53 -18.71 24.98
C TRP A 101 -5.85 -18.31 26.43
N ASN A 102 -4.83 -18.33 27.30
CA ASN A 102 -4.97 -17.81 28.65
C ASN A 102 -4.94 -16.28 28.61
N GLU A 103 -6.10 -15.66 28.85
CA GLU A 103 -6.30 -14.21 28.72
C GLU A 103 -5.63 -13.38 29.83
N THR A 104 -5.22 -14.04 30.93
CA THR A 104 -4.54 -13.40 32.07
C THR A 104 -3.03 -13.57 32.03
N ASP A 105 -2.52 -14.41 31.13
CA ASP A 105 -1.09 -14.65 30.99
C ASP A 105 -0.42 -13.48 30.28
N HIS A 106 0.45 -12.79 31.01
CA HIS A 106 1.23 -11.67 30.48
C HIS A 106 2.13 -12.09 29.31
N GLY A 107 2.59 -13.36 29.28
CA GLY A 107 3.39 -13.89 28.18
C GLY A 107 2.64 -13.85 26.84
N ASN A 108 1.34 -14.13 26.85
CA ASN A 108 0.49 -14.06 25.65
C ASN A 108 0.36 -12.62 25.15
N ILE A 109 0.20 -11.64 26.05
CA ILE A 109 0.15 -10.21 25.70
C ILE A 109 1.46 -9.78 25.03
N MET A 110 2.60 -10.14 25.60
CA MET A 110 3.91 -9.82 25.03
C MET A 110 4.11 -10.49 23.65
N PHE A 111 3.76 -11.77 23.54
CA PHE A 111 3.88 -12.52 22.28
C PHE A 111 3.02 -11.92 21.17
N ILE A 112 1.76 -11.59 21.47
CA ILE A 112 0.85 -10.94 20.51
C ILE A 112 1.39 -9.58 20.08
N THR A 113 1.93 -8.78 21.01
CA THR A 113 2.53 -7.49 20.68
C THR A 113 3.72 -7.65 19.72
N LEU A 114 4.58 -8.65 19.98
CA LEU A 114 5.68 -8.98 19.07
C LEU A 114 5.17 -9.45 17.70
N CYS A 115 4.13 -10.28 17.67
CA CYS A 115 3.48 -10.74 16.45
C CYS A 115 2.96 -9.56 15.60
N PHE A 116 2.33 -8.57 16.24
CA PHE A 116 1.89 -7.33 15.57
C PHE A 116 3.04 -6.58 14.89
N CYS A 117 4.16 -6.41 15.60
CA CYS A 117 5.35 -5.79 15.05
C CYS A 117 5.90 -6.56 13.84
N TRP A 118 5.86 -7.90 13.89
CA TRP A 118 6.26 -8.73 12.74
C TRP A 118 5.34 -8.56 11.54
N HIS A 119 4.01 -8.53 11.73
CA HIS A 119 3.06 -8.22 10.66
C HIS A 119 3.40 -6.88 10.00
N PHE A 120 3.71 -5.87 10.81
CA PHE A 120 4.04 -4.55 10.27
C PHE A 120 5.38 -4.53 9.53
N ALA A 121 6.41 -5.18 10.07
CA ALA A 121 7.71 -5.32 9.41
C ALA A 121 7.59 -6.06 8.06
N VAL A 122 6.78 -7.11 8.00
CA VAL A 122 6.48 -7.84 6.75
C VAL A 122 5.73 -6.94 5.77
N ALA A 123 4.71 -6.19 6.22
CA ALA A 123 3.99 -5.25 5.36
C ALA A 123 4.92 -4.19 4.75
N LEU A 124 5.81 -3.60 5.55
CA LEU A 124 6.83 -2.65 5.07
C LEU A 124 7.80 -3.30 4.06
N THR A 125 8.21 -4.53 4.33
CA THR A 125 9.10 -5.29 3.44
C THR A 125 8.42 -5.57 2.09
N ILE A 126 7.16 -6.00 2.10
CA ILE A 126 6.36 -6.19 0.88
C ILE A 126 6.33 -4.89 0.08
N MET A 127 6.03 -3.75 0.72
CA MET A 127 5.98 -2.46 0.05
C MET A 127 7.34 -2.02 -0.52
N ALA A 128 8.43 -2.23 0.22
CA ALA A 128 9.78 -1.93 -0.25
C ALA A 128 10.16 -2.76 -1.49
N ILE A 129 9.81 -4.05 -1.49
CA ILE A 129 10.04 -4.94 -2.64
C ILE A 129 9.19 -4.49 -3.82
N SER A 130 7.89 -4.24 -3.63
CA SER A 130 7.00 -3.78 -4.70
C SER A 130 7.48 -2.47 -5.32
N TYR A 131 7.89 -1.51 -4.51
CA TYR A 131 8.44 -0.24 -4.98
C TYR A 131 9.72 -0.44 -5.80
N THR A 132 10.66 -1.26 -5.29
CA THR A 132 11.93 -1.55 -5.97
C THR A 132 11.71 -2.24 -7.31
N LEU A 133 10.78 -3.21 -7.36
CA LEU A 133 10.41 -3.89 -8.59
C LEU A 133 9.83 -2.91 -9.61
N MET A 134 8.86 -2.07 -9.21
CA MET A 134 8.26 -1.08 -10.11
C MET A 134 9.29 -0.08 -10.63
N TYR A 135 10.16 0.43 -9.77
CA TYR A 135 11.25 1.31 -10.16
C TYR A 135 12.17 0.65 -11.19
N TRP A 136 12.53 -0.62 -10.96
CA TRP A 136 13.37 -1.38 -11.88
C TRP A 136 12.68 -1.62 -13.24
N PHE A 137 11.40 -2.00 -13.25
CA PHE A 137 10.61 -2.18 -14.47
C PHE A 137 10.50 -0.90 -15.30
N VAL A 138 10.22 0.24 -14.66
CA VAL A 138 10.14 1.54 -15.34
C VAL A 138 11.50 1.91 -15.95
N LYS A 139 12.59 1.70 -15.20
CA LYS A 139 13.95 1.97 -15.66
C LYS A 139 14.35 1.09 -16.84
N ILE A 140 14.00 -0.20 -16.83
CA ILE A 140 14.25 -1.10 -17.96
C ILE A 140 13.47 -0.65 -19.19
N LYS A 141 12.18 -0.31 -19.04
CA LYS A 141 11.34 0.13 -20.16
C LYS A 141 11.85 1.43 -20.76
N SER A 142 12.23 2.41 -19.94
CA SER A 142 12.81 3.69 -20.38
C SER A 142 14.12 3.46 -21.14
N ARG A 143 15.03 2.60 -20.62
CA ARG A 143 16.27 2.22 -21.32
C ARG A 143 16.01 1.56 -22.67
N ARG A 144 15.04 0.65 -22.74
CA ARG A 144 14.68 -0.03 -23.99
C ARG A 144 14.08 0.93 -25.01
N SER A 145 13.23 1.86 -24.59
CA SER A 145 12.65 2.89 -25.46
C SER A 145 13.74 3.80 -26.04
N GLY A 146 14.65 4.32 -25.19
CA GLY A 146 15.74 5.16 -25.66
C GLY A 146 16.75 4.42 -26.56
N ALA A 147 16.99 3.13 -26.30
CA ALA A 147 17.82 2.30 -27.17
C ALA A 147 17.17 2.06 -28.55
N MET A 148 15.84 1.95 -28.61
CA MET A 148 15.10 1.84 -29.88
C MET A 148 15.18 3.14 -30.67
N GLU A 149 14.90 4.30 -30.05
CA GLU A 149 14.98 5.61 -30.72
C GLU A 149 16.39 5.91 -31.27
N LEU A 150 17.44 5.61 -30.49
CA LEU A 150 18.83 5.80 -30.92
C LEU A 150 19.20 4.88 -32.11
N GLY A 151 18.64 3.66 -32.14
CA GLY A 151 18.83 2.73 -33.25
C GLY A 151 18.19 3.22 -34.55
N GLU A 152 16.99 3.80 -34.46
CA GLU A 152 16.28 4.37 -35.61
C GLU A 152 17.00 5.60 -36.18
N LEU A 153 17.47 6.52 -35.32
CA LEU A 153 18.25 7.69 -35.74
C LEU A 153 19.52 7.29 -36.51
N LYS A 154 20.30 6.35 -35.95
CA LYS A 154 21.52 5.86 -36.60
C LYS A 154 21.25 5.15 -37.94
N SER A 155 20.12 4.44 -38.03
CA SER A 155 19.70 3.80 -39.28
C SER A 155 19.33 4.85 -40.35
N SER A 156 18.61 5.90 -39.95
CA SER A 156 18.22 7.00 -40.82
C SER A 156 19.43 7.78 -41.35
N GLU A 157 20.39 8.13 -40.48
CA GLU A 157 21.62 8.84 -40.87
C GLU A 157 22.47 8.02 -41.87
N ARG A 158 22.59 6.71 -41.62
CA ARG A 158 23.31 5.81 -42.53
C ARG A 158 22.62 5.74 -43.89
N ASN A 159 21.29 5.65 -43.93
CA ASN A 159 20.55 5.60 -45.19
C ASN A 159 20.66 6.93 -45.96
N SER A 160 20.63 8.09 -45.28
CA SER A 160 20.87 9.37 -45.94
C SER A 160 22.28 9.48 -46.53
N HIS A 161 23.30 8.98 -45.83
CA HIS A 161 24.66 9.01 -46.31
C HIS A 161 24.88 8.09 -47.52
N ILE A 162 24.22 6.92 -47.55
CA ILE A 162 24.26 6.02 -48.71
C ILE A 162 23.58 6.64 -49.93
N ASN A 163 22.43 7.29 -49.74
CA ASN A 163 21.71 7.95 -50.84
C ASN A 163 22.50 9.12 -51.45
N LEU A 164 23.25 9.88 -50.64
CA LEU A 164 24.11 10.96 -51.13
C LEU A 164 25.28 10.45 -51.99
N LEU A 165 25.86 9.31 -51.61
CA LEU A 165 26.96 8.71 -52.38
C LEU A 165 26.46 8.13 -53.71
N ASN A 166 25.31 7.46 -53.71
CA ASN A 166 24.74 6.94 -54.96
C ASN A 166 24.28 8.06 -55.91
N GLY A 167 23.78 9.18 -55.39
CA GLY A 167 23.38 10.33 -56.22
C GLY A 167 24.55 11.10 -56.83
N SER A 168 25.76 11.05 -56.22
CA SER A 168 26.95 11.67 -56.80
C SER A 168 27.60 10.83 -57.91
N ASP A 169 27.29 9.54 -57.98
CA ASP A 169 27.82 8.63 -59.01
C ASP A 169 26.94 8.62 -60.29
N GLU A 170 25.76 9.28 -60.26
CA GLU A 170 24.82 9.37 -61.39
C GLU A 170 24.89 10.70 -62.17
N GLU A 171 25.79 11.64 -61.82
CA GLU A 171 26.09 12.88 -62.57
C GLU A 171 27.44 12.82 -63.32
#